data_AF-A0A538ABW2-F1
#
_entry.id   AF-A0A538ABW2-F1
#
_cell.length_a   1.000
_cell.length_b   1.000
_cell.length_c   1.000
_cell.angle_alpha   90.00
_cell.angle_beta   90.00
_cell.angle_gamma   90.00
#
_symmetry.space_group_name_H-M   'P 1'
#
loop_
_entity.id
_entity.type
_entity.pdbx_description
1 polymer ?
#
loop_
_entity_poly.entity_id
_entity_poly.type
_entity_poly.pdbx_seq_one_letter_code
_entity_poly.pdbx_strand_id
1 'polypeptide(L)'
;MFTAEQFRPFGDRIIPAAIIPMYSPEEAIEELEFASKQLGLRVIMMGGLIRRPIPALADEHPEASKFVEWYDVIGIDSEHDYDPVWAKCRELRIAPSFHNGARSTLLRNSPSNFCYNHIGHFASAGEAMAKALFFGGVTRRFPELNFAFLEGGVGWASSLYADLVGHWEKRHRNALENTNPARLDRAALLALAEKYAQPAMLQAVQRGEGLDDNGNGTGGVEDLDDYSRCKISRKEDIRDLFVPRYYFGCEADDPLNAWAFNRKANPMGARLNALFSSDIGHFDVPDMTEVVPEAYELVEDGLLDSDDFRDFMFANAVRFWGEVNPEFFKGTVVEKQAAE
;
A
#
# COMPACT_ATOMS: atom_id res chain seq x y z
N MET A 1 -8.60 26.70 0.90
CA MET A 1 -8.05 28.07 0.76
C MET A 1 -7.22 28.53 1.96
N PHE A 2 -7.70 28.41 3.21
CA PHE A 2 -6.99 28.90 4.41
C PHE A 2 -5.51 28.49 4.51
N THR A 3 -5.21 27.19 4.42
CA THR A 3 -3.84 26.66 4.56
C THR A 3 -2.89 27.17 3.46
N ALA A 4 -3.34 27.15 2.20
CA ALA A 4 -2.51 27.57 1.06
C ALA A 4 -2.11 29.06 1.14
N GLU A 5 -3.01 29.92 1.63
CA GLU A 5 -2.72 31.34 1.82
C GLU A 5 -1.80 31.58 3.01
N GLN A 6 -2.01 30.84 4.11
CA GLN A 6 -1.20 30.96 5.32
C GLN A 6 0.27 30.60 5.08
N PHE A 7 0.54 29.56 4.28
CA PHE A 7 1.90 29.10 4.01
C PHE A 7 2.56 29.73 2.78
N ARG A 8 1.83 30.55 2.01
CA ARG A 8 2.37 31.22 0.80
C ARG A 8 3.70 31.96 1.01
N PRO A 9 3.92 32.71 2.12
CA PRO A 9 5.19 33.39 2.37
C PRO A 9 6.39 32.44 2.56
N PHE A 10 6.15 31.15 2.80
CA PHE A 10 7.15 30.12 3.05
C PHE A 10 7.25 29.09 1.92
N GLY A 11 6.73 29.41 0.73
CA GLY A 11 6.65 28.48 -0.42
C GLY A 11 7.99 27.97 -0.96
N ASP A 12 9.11 28.57 -0.53
CA ASP A 12 10.47 28.09 -0.82
C ASP A 12 10.88 26.88 0.04
N ARG A 13 10.14 26.59 1.13
CA ARG A 13 10.41 25.50 2.09
C ARG A 13 9.18 24.65 2.45
N ILE A 14 7.97 25.20 2.38
CA ILE A 14 6.73 24.54 2.80
C ILE A 14 5.76 24.53 1.62
N ILE A 15 5.37 23.33 1.18
CA ILE A 15 4.36 23.12 0.13
C ILE A 15 3.16 22.42 0.77
N PRO A 16 2.00 23.09 0.90
CA PRO A 16 0.83 22.46 1.51
C PRO A 16 0.23 21.39 0.58
N ALA A 17 -0.31 20.33 1.17
CA ALA A 17 -1.03 19.27 0.48
C ALA A 17 -2.51 19.64 0.31
N ALA A 18 -3.08 19.41 -0.87
CA ALA A 18 -4.53 19.43 -1.07
C ALA A 18 -5.14 18.09 -0.66
N ILE A 19 -6.28 18.12 0.05
CA ILE A 19 -7.03 16.91 0.38
C ILE A 19 -7.98 16.64 -0.78
N ILE A 20 -7.84 15.48 -1.41
CA ILE A 20 -8.66 15.09 -2.56
C ILE A 20 -9.74 14.11 -2.08
N PRO A 21 -11.03 14.49 -2.14
CA PRO A 21 -12.11 13.56 -1.86
C PRO A 21 -12.15 12.49 -2.95
N MET A 22 -12.39 11.26 -2.55
CA MET A 22 -12.30 10.10 -3.43
C MET A 22 -13.61 9.31 -3.44
N TYR A 23 -14.75 9.95 -3.15
CA TYR A 23 -16.05 9.26 -3.17
C TYR A 23 -16.49 8.92 -4.60
N SER A 24 -16.19 9.76 -5.58
CA SER A 24 -16.33 9.39 -6.99
C SER A 24 -15.14 9.88 -7.82
N PRO A 25 -14.85 9.25 -8.98
CA PRO A 25 -13.81 9.72 -9.88
C PRO A 25 -14.02 11.16 -10.37
N GLU A 26 -15.26 11.55 -10.62
CA GLU A 26 -15.62 12.89 -11.11
C GLU A 26 -15.27 13.97 -10.07
N GLU A 27 -15.67 13.76 -8.82
CA GLU A 27 -15.36 14.66 -7.71
C GLU A 27 -13.85 14.77 -7.48
N ALA A 28 -13.14 13.64 -7.50
CA ALA A 28 -11.69 13.60 -7.34
C ALA A 28 -10.98 14.39 -8.47
N ILE A 29 -11.43 14.23 -9.71
CA ILE A 29 -10.87 14.94 -10.86
C ILE A 29 -11.14 16.44 -10.76
N GLU A 30 -12.35 16.86 -10.39
CA GLU A 30 -12.69 18.27 -10.22
C GLU A 30 -11.80 18.93 -9.15
N GLU A 31 -11.64 18.29 -7.99
CA GLU A 31 -10.79 18.83 -6.92
C GLU A 31 -9.31 18.82 -7.31
N LEU A 32 -8.83 17.79 -8.01
CA LEU A 32 -7.46 17.77 -8.55
C LEU A 32 -7.19 18.95 -9.49
N GLU A 33 -8.14 19.24 -10.40
CA GLU A 33 -8.01 20.37 -11.30
C GLU A 33 -8.09 21.71 -10.58
N PHE A 34 -8.98 21.83 -9.59
CA PHE A 34 -9.07 23.03 -8.77
C PHE A 34 -7.76 23.28 -7.99
N ALA A 35 -7.29 22.28 -7.25
CA ALA A 35 -6.07 22.35 -6.46
C ALA A 35 -4.85 22.69 -7.33
N SER A 36 -4.70 22.02 -8.47
CA SER A 36 -3.56 22.22 -9.36
C SER A 36 -3.64 23.51 -10.18
N LYS A 37 -4.74 23.73 -10.90
CA LYS A 37 -4.84 24.81 -11.89
C LYS A 37 -5.24 26.15 -11.26
N GLN A 38 -6.06 26.15 -10.21
CA GLN A 38 -6.54 27.38 -9.58
C GLN A 38 -5.68 27.78 -8.38
N LEU A 39 -5.27 26.81 -7.54
CA LEU A 39 -4.47 27.11 -6.34
C LEU A 39 -2.96 26.94 -6.56
N GLY A 40 -2.52 26.30 -7.65
CA GLY A 40 -1.11 26.06 -7.93
C GLY A 40 -0.48 25.00 -7.00
N LEU A 41 -1.28 24.17 -6.34
CA LEU A 41 -0.80 23.11 -5.47
C LEU A 41 -0.30 21.93 -6.30
N ARG A 42 0.77 21.30 -5.81
CA ARG A 42 1.46 20.19 -6.48
C ARG A 42 1.67 18.97 -5.58
N VAL A 43 1.15 19.03 -4.36
CA VAL A 43 1.13 17.94 -3.38
C VAL A 43 -0.32 17.65 -3.04
N ILE A 44 -0.68 16.37 -2.99
CA ILE A 44 -2.03 15.92 -2.67
C ILE A 44 -2.01 14.80 -1.64
N MET A 45 -3.08 14.69 -0.87
CA MET A 45 -3.40 13.59 0.03
C MET A 45 -4.78 13.05 -0.36
N MET A 46 -4.85 11.77 -0.69
CA MET A 46 -6.03 11.11 -1.24
C MET A 46 -6.59 10.11 -0.22
N GLY A 47 -7.91 9.92 -0.23
CA GLY A 47 -8.55 8.85 0.52
C GLY A 47 -8.40 7.50 -0.19
N GLY A 48 -7.93 6.46 0.51
CA GLY A 48 -7.78 5.09 0.00
C GLY A 48 -8.63 4.03 0.69
N LEU A 49 -9.53 4.41 1.59
CA LEU A 49 -10.46 3.52 2.31
C LEU A 49 -11.83 4.18 2.42
N ILE A 50 -12.57 4.21 1.31
CA ILE A 50 -13.84 4.92 1.23
C ILE A 50 -14.92 4.06 1.88
N ARG A 51 -15.62 4.63 2.87
CA ARG A 51 -16.74 3.95 3.52
C ARG A 51 -17.93 3.96 2.57
N ARG A 52 -18.34 2.78 2.12
CA ARG A 52 -19.45 2.58 1.19
C ARG A 52 -20.59 1.87 1.91
N PRO A 53 -21.85 2.30 1.72
CA PRO A 53 -23.00 1.53 2.18
C PRO A 53 -23.04 0.19 1.44
N ILE A 54 -23.64 -0.84 2.04
CA ILE A 54 -23.95 -2.09 1.33
C ILE A 54 -25.26 -1.87 0.55
N PRO A 55 -25.27 -1.90 -0.80
CA PRO A 55 -26.47 -1.54 -1.58
C PRO A 55 -27.71 -2.34 -1.21
N ALA A 56 -27.58 -3.67 -1.04
CA ALA A 56 -28.69 -4.54 -0.66
C ALA A 56 -29.32 -4.14 0.70
N LEU A 57 -28.52 -3.68 1.66
CA LEU A 57 -29.02 -3.23 2.97
C LEU A 57 -29.60 -1.82 2.93
N ALA A 58 -29.10 -0.95 2.03
CA ALA A 58 -29.64 0.39 1.88
C ALA A 58 -31.12 0.37 1.49
N ASP A 59 -31.50 -0.58 0.63
CA ASP A 59 -32.88 -0.74 0.15
C ASP A 59 -33.77 -1.50 1.14
N GLU A 60 -33.28 -2.63 1.69
CA GLU A 60 -34.09 -3.51 2.53
C GLU A 60 -34.19 -3.03 3.99
N HIS A 61 -33.11 -2.40 4.50
CA HIS A 61 -32.96 -2.03 5.91
C HIS A 61 -32.25 -0.67 6.09
N PRO A 62 -32.87 0.45 5.68
CA PRO A 62 -32.24 1.77 5.65
C PRO A 62 -31.74 2.27 7.02
N GLU A 63 -32.39 1.88 8.12
CA GLU A 63 -31.91 2.21 9.47
C GLU A 63 -30.68 1.39 9.90
N ALA A 64 -30.54 0.15 9.42
CA ALA A 64 -29.38 -0.70 9.69
C ALA A 64 -28.19 -0.36 8.78
N SER A 65 -28.46 0.10 7.55
CA SER A 65 -27.44 0.47 6.54
C SER A 65 -26.45 1.52 7.05
N LYS A 66 -26.87 2.40 7.97
CA LYS A 66 -26.01 3.40 8.64
C LYS A 66 -24.90 2.80 9.52
N PHE A 67 -25.01 1.52 9.87
CA PHE A 67 -24.08 0.81 10.77
C PHE A 67 -23.28 -0.28 10.07
N VAL A 68 -23.56 -0.54 8.79
CA VAL A 68 -22.91 -1.61 8.04
C VAL A 68 -22.38 -1.04 6.73
N GLU A 69 -21.07 -0.92 6.67
CA GLU A 69 -20.35 -0.37 5.53
C GLU A 69 -19.24 -1.34 5.14
N TRP A 70 -18.85 -1.29 3.87
CA TRP A 70 -17.61 -1.89 3.40
C TRP A 70 -16.60 -0.78 3.07
N TYR A 71 -15.33 -1.14 3.05
CA TYR A 71 -14.23 -0.19 2.83
C TYR A 71 -13.66 -0.41 1.44
N ASP A 72 -13.91 0.55 0.57
CA ASP A 72 -13.48 0.58 -0.82
C ASP A 72 -12.04 1.10 -0.92
N VAL A 73 -11.17 0.22 -1.42
CA VAL A 73 -9.73 0.47 -1.61
C VAL A 73 -9.39 1.06 -2.97
N ILE A 74 -10.39 1.40 -3.80
CA ILE A 74 -10.34 2.18 -5.05
C ILE A 74 -9.36 1.73 -6.15
N GLY A 75 -8.55 0.70 -5.91
CA GLY A 75 -7.58 0.12 -6.85
C GLY A 75 -8.01 -1.25 -7.40
N ILE A 76 -8.90 -1.95 -6.70
CA ILE A 76 -9.45 -3.25 -7.09
C ILE A 76 -10.88 -3.38 -6.58
N ASP A 77 -11.76 -3.92 -7.42
CA ASP A 77 -13.16 -4.28 -7.12
C ASP A 77 -14.03 -3.16 -6.52
N SER A 78 -13.65 -1.91 -6.79
CA SER A 78 -14.42 -0.70 -6.52
C SER A 78 -15.68 -0.64 -7.40
N GLU A 79 -16.75 -0.01 -6.89
CA GLU A 79 -17.96 0.31 -7.66
C GLU A 79 -17.69 1.30 -8.81
N HIS A 80 -16.64 2.11 -8.68
CA HIS A 80 -16.20 3.07 -9.68
C HIS A 80 -14.86 2.70 -10.31
N ASP A 81 -14.67 3.10 -11.57
CA ASP A 81 -13.37 3.06 -12.24
C ASP A 81 -12.54 4.31 -11.90
N TYR A 82 -11.42 4.13 -11.21
CA TYR A 82 -10.49 5.20 -10.82
C TYR A 82 -9.34 5.42 -11.81
N ASP A 83 -9.23 4.63 -12.89
CA ASP A 83 -8.22 4.87 -13.93
C ASP A 83 -8.25 6.32 -14.49
N PRO A 84 -9.42 6.98 -14.67
CA PRO A 84 -9.47 8.40 -15.02
C PRO A 84 -8.80 9.33 -14.01
N VAL A 85 -8.85 9.00 -12.71
CA VAL A 85 -8.19 9.78 -11.65
C VAL A 85 -6.67 9.63 -11.74
N TRP A 86 -6.17 8.41 -11.96
CA TRP A 86 -4.74 8.17 -12.18
C TRP A 86 -4.25 8.87 -13.46
N ALA A 87 -5.02 8.80 -14.54
CA ALA A 87 -4.73 9.52 -15.77
C ALA A 87 -4.65 11.03 -15.55
N LYS A 88 -5.53 11.59 -14.69
CA LYS A 88 -5.51 13.01 -14.32
C LYS A 88 -4.29 13.36 -13.47
N CYS A 89 -3.91 12.53 -12.50
CA CYS A 89 -2.68 12.73 -11.71
C CYS A 89 -1.44 12.80 -12.62
N ARG A 90 -1.38 11.92 -13.64
CA ARG A 90 -0.34 11.96 -14.67
C ARG A 90 -0.36 13.24 -15.50
N GLU A 91 -1.54 13.64 -15.99
CA GLU A 91 -1.71 14.88 -16.77
C GLU A 91 -1.21 16.09 -15.98
N LEU A 92 -1.57 16.18 -14.70
CA LEU A 92 -1.21 17.28 -13.81
C LEU A 92 0.20 17.16 -13.24
N ARG A 93 0.88 16.03 -13.46
CA ARG A 93 2.20 15.70 -12.88
C ARG A 93 2.18 15.80 -11.36
N ILE A 94 1.22 15.11 -10.74
CA ILE A 94 1.07 15.05 -9.29
C ILE A 94 1.20 13.60 -8.87
N ALA A 95 2.10 13.32 -7.93
CA ALA A 95 2.24 11.99 -7.35
C ALA A 95 1.17 11.77 -6.26
N PRO A 96 0.35 10.71 -6.35
CA PRO A 96 -0.60 10.37 -5.28
C PRO A 96 0.09 10.05 -3.95
N SER A 97 -0.47 10.56 -2.85
CA SER A 97 -0.15 10.09 -1.51
C SER A 97 -1.42 9.75 -0.73
N PHE A 98 -1.34 8.74 0.13
CA PHE A 98 -2.46 8.25 0.94
C PHE A 98 -2.13 8.37 2.41
N HIS A 99 -3.10 8.88 3.16
CA HIS A 99 -3.04 8.99 4.62
C HIS A 99 -4.44 8.74 5.18
N ASN A 100 -4.71 7.48 5.52
CA ASN A 100 -5.99 7.03 6.04
C ASN A 100 -5.76 6.26 7.33
N GLY A 101 -6.51 6.60 8.39
CA GLY A 101 -6.47 5.82 9.61
C GLY A 101 -7.49 4.68 9.59
N ALA A 102 -7.07 3.47 9.99
CA ALA A 102 -7.98 2.32 10.21
C ALA A 102 -8.42 2.13 11.68
N ARG A 103 -8.42 3.21 12.48
CA ARG A 103 -8.98 3.15 13.85
C ARG A 103 -10.48 2.89 13.76
N SER A 104 -11.01 2.07 14.66
CA SER A 104 -12.41 1.64 14.66
C SER A 104 -12.81 0.76 13.46
N THR A 105 -11.84 0.21 12.73
CA THR A 105 -12.06 -0.71 11.62
C THR A 105 -11.66 -2.14 12.03
N LEU A 106 -12.52 -3.11 11.73
CA LEU A 106 -12.28 -4.55 11.95
C LEU A 106 -11.81 -4.88 13.38
N LEU A 107 -10.56 -5.31 13.53
CA LEU A 107 -9.99 -5.77 14.80
C LEU A 107 -9.54 -4.62 15.71
N ARG A 108 -9.64 -3.35 15.27
CA ARG A 108 -9.17 -2.15 16.00
C ARG A 108 -10.29 -1.43 16.74
N ASN A 109 -11.04 -2.18 17.53
CA ASN A 109 -12.29 -1.76 18.18
C ASN A 109 -12.29 -1.96 19.70
N SER A 110 -11.15 -1.82 20.37
CA SER A 110 -11.13 -1.84 21.83
C SER A 110 -11.89 -0.64 22.38
N PRO A 111 -12.93 -0.82 23.21
CA PRO A 111 -13.74 0.28 23.73
C PRO A 111 -12.98 1.12 24.78
N SER A 112 -11.84 0.63 25.29
CA SER A 112 -11.14 1.23 26.42
C SER A 112 -9.64 1.41 26.23
N ASN A 113 -9.06 0.97 25.11
CA ASN A 113 -7.61 1.01 24.90
C ASN A 113 -7.23 1.74 23.60
N PHE A 114 -6.71 2.96 23.74
CA PHE A 114 -6.24 3.77 22.63
C PHE A 114 -5.11 3.09 21.87
N CYS A 115 -4.07 2.59 22.55
CA CYS A 115 -2.89 2.00 21.91
C CYS A 115 -3.25 0.77 21.06
N TYR A 116 -4.17 -0.06 21.54
CA TYR A 116 -4.68 -1.20 20.76
C TYR A 116 -5.33 -0.76 19.44
N ASN A 117 -6.07 0.37 19.47
CA ASN A 117 -6.68 0.92 18.26
C ASN A 117 -5.67 1.68 17.39
N HIS A 118 -4.71 2.37 18.02
CA HIS A 118 -3.74 3.26 17.39
C HIS A 118 -2.60 2.50 16.71
N ILE A 119 -1.87 1.64 17.42
CA ILE A 119 -0.62 1.05 16.92
C ILE A 119 -0.87 0.29 15.61
N GLY A 120 -0.20 0.73 14.54
CA GLY A 120 -0.27 0.13 13.19
C GLY A 120 -1.55 0.45 12.40
N HIS A 121 -2.35 1.43 12.81
CA HIS A 121 -3.61 1.74 12.12
C HIS A 121 -3.39 2.37 10.74
N PHE A 122 -2.36 3.19 10.55
CA PHE A 122 -1.95 3.71 9.25
C PHE A 122 -1.31 2.63 8.38
N ALA A 123 -0.44 1.79 8.96
CA ALA A 123 0.14 0.63 8.28
C ALA A 123 -0.93 -0.30 7.69
N SER A 124 -1.98 -0.64 8.45
CA SER A 124 -3.08 -1.48 7.95
C SER A 124 -3.84 -0.84 6.78
N ALA A 125 -4.05 0.47 6.80
CA ALA A 125 -4.72 1.18 5.71
C ALA A 125 -3.83 1.30 4.47
N GLY A 126 -2.57 1.67 4.66
CA GLY A 126 -1.56 1.75 3.61
C GLY A 126 -1.35 0.39 2.93
N GLU A 127 -1.29 -0.70 3.69
CA GLU A 127 -1.16 -2.06 3.17
C GLU A 127 -2.36 -2.46 2.30
N ALA A 128 -3.58 -2.16 2.74
CA ALA A 128 -4.80 -2.45 1.98
C ALA A 128 -4.80 -1.68 0.65
N MET A 129 -4.51 -0.38 0.68
CA MET A 129 -4.43 0.46 -0.50
C MET A 129 -3.29 0.04 -1.45
N ALA A 130 -2.11 -0.28 -0.91
CA ALA A 130 -0.96 -0.73 -1.69
C ALA A 130 -1.24 -2.05 -2.43
N LYS A 131 -1.87 -3.01 -1.75
CA LYS A 131 -2.34 -4.26 -2.39
C LYS A 131 -3.36 -3.96 -3.49
N ALA A 132 -4.30 -3.06 -3.23
CA ALA A 132 -5.32 -2.70 -4.22
C ALA A 132 -4.71 -2.11 -5.49
N LEU A 133 -3.73 -1.21 -5.37
CA LEU A 133 -3.01 -0.66 -6.52
C LEU A 133 -2.21 -1.74 -7.27
N PHE A 134 -1.54 -2.64 -6.52
CA PHE A 134 -0.72 -3.69 -7.12
C PHE A 134 -1.58 -4.72 -7.84
N PHE A 135 -2.45 -5.44 -7.12
CA PHE A 135 -3.34 -6.46 -7.68
C PHE A 135 -4.36 -5.87 -8.67
N GLY A 136 -4.74 -4.61 -8.48
CA GLY A 136 -5.51 -3.84 -9.44
C GLY A 136 -4.80 -3.62 -10.78
N GLY A 137 -3.47 -3.81 -10.83
CA GLY A 137 -2.64 -3.57 -12.01
C GLY A 137 -2.38 -2.09 -12.31
N VAL A 138 -2.57 -1.20 -11.34
CA VAL A 138 -2.49 0.25 -11.54
C VAL A 138 -1.07 0.66 -11.95
N THR A 139 -0.02 0.18 -11.26
CA THR A 139 1.37 0.50 -11.64
C THR A 139 1.82 -0.15 -12.94
N ARG A 140 1.09 -1.17 -13.44
CA ARG A 140 1.29 -1.69 -14.79
C ARG A 140 0.68 -0.77 -15.85
N ARG A 141 -0.47 -0.15 -15.58
CA ARG A 141 -1.16 0.77 -16.50
C ARG A 141 -0.62 2.20 -16.46
N PHE A 142 -0.13 2.63 -15.30
CA PHE A 142 0.44 3.96 -15.04
C PHE A 142 1.86 3.83 -14.46
N PRO A 143 2.82 3.22 -15.20
CA PRO A 143 4.19 3.01 -14.73
C PRO A 143 5.01 4.29 -14.55
N GLU A 144 4.46 5.46 -14.85
CA GLU A 144 5.03 6.80 -14.67
C GLU A 144 4.61 7.47 -13.35
N LEU A 145 3.64 6.91 -12.62
CA LEU A 145 3.18 7.46 -11.35
C LEU A 145 3.86 6.79 -10.16
N ASN A 146 4.25 7.60 -9.19
CA ASN A 146 4.71 7.15 -7.89
C ASN A 146 3.59 7.33 -6.85
N PHE A 147 3.49 6.41 -5.90
CA PHE A 147 2.47 6.39 -4.86
C PHE A 147 3.13 6.36 -3.47
N ALA A 148 2.70 7.23 -2.57
CA ALA A 148 3.17 7.25 -1.19
C ALA A 148 2.09 6.81 -0.19
N PHE A 149 2.50 6.11 0.86
CA PHE A 149 1.64 5.67 1.97
C PHE A 149 2.25 6.22 3.26
N LEU A 150 1.58 7.18 3.89
CA LEU A 150 2.16 8.02 4.93
C LEU A 150 1.86 7.49 6.34
N GLU A 151 2.79 7.74 7.28
CA GLU A 151 2.71 7.43 8.73
C GLU A 151 2.50 5.93 9.07
N GLY A 152 2.81 5.05 8.13
CA GLY A 152 2.74 3.61 8.35
C GLY A 152 4.08 2.96 8.69
N GLY A 153 5.20 3.66 8.50
CA GLY A 153 6.54 3.08 8.48
C GLY A 153 6.75 2.14 7.28
N VAL A 154 7.94 1.56 7.17
CA VAL A 154 8.32 0.68 6.04
C VAL A 154 8.30 -0.82 6.40
N GLY A 155 8.13 -1.16 7.68
CA GLY A 155 8.14 -2.55 8.15
C GLY A 155 7.06 -3.41 7.48
N TRP A 156 5.81 -2.92 7.44
CA TRP A 156 4.71 -3.62 6.78
C TRP A 156 4.93 -3.75 5.27
N ALA A 157 5.56 -2.74 4.64
CA ALA A 157 5.85 -2.74 3.22
C ALA A 157 6.90 -3.79 2.84
N SER A 158 7.90 -3.98 3.70
CA SER A 158 8.91 -5.03 3.55
C SER A 158 8.29 -6.42 3.62
N SER A 159 7.36 -6.63 4.58
CA SER A 159 6.57 -7.87 4.66
C SER A 159 5.71 -8.05 3.41
N LEU A 160 4.95 -7.03 3.01
CA LEU A 160 4.09 -7.07 1.84
C LEU A 160 4.88 -7.43 0.58
N TYR A 161 6.04 -6.82 0.37
CA TYR A 161 6.89 -7.11 -0.78
C TYR A 161 7.36 -8.58 -0.78
N ALA A 162 7.80 -9.10 0.37
CA ALA A 162 8.14 -10.50 0.52
C ALA A 162 6.95 -11.43 0.24
N ASP A 163 5.77 -11.06 0.73
CA ASP A 163 4.54 -11.80 0.54
C ASP A 163 4.09 -11.79 -0.93
N LEU A 164 4.10 -10.66 -1.61
CA LEU A 164 3.77 -10.57 -3.04
C LEU A 164 4.64 -11.52 -3.86
N VAL A 165 5.93 -11.55 -3.56
CA VAL A 165 6.91 -12.42 -4.22
C VAL A 165 6.68 -13.89 -3.90
N GLY A 166 6.48 -14.24 -2.62
CA GLY A 166 6.28 -15.63 -2.19
C GLY A 166 4.91 -16.21 -2.56
N HIS A 167 3.87 -15.38 -2.66
CA HIS A 167 2.53 -15.80 -3.06
C HIS A 167 2.43 -15.97 -4.57
N TRP A 168 3.13 -15.18 -5.36
CA TRP A 168 3.16 -15.34 -6.82
C TRP A 168 3.62 -16.74 -7.23
N GLU A 169 4.62 -17.31 -6.53
CA GLU A 169 5.09 -18.69 -6.76
C GLU A 169 4.02 -19.78 -6.53
N LYS A 170 2.90 -19.43 -5.88
CA LYS A 170 1.81 -20.34 -5.53
C LYS A 170 0.49 -20.02 -6.25
N ARG A 171 0.30 -18.77 -6.66
CA ARG A 171 -1.01 -18.23 -7.07
C ARG A 171 -1.08 -17.72 -8.51
N HIS A 172 0.02 -17.75 -9.27
CA HIS A 172 -0.07 -17.55 -10.72
C HIS A 172 -0.63 -18.81 -11.42
N ARG A 173 -1.14 -18.65 -12.65
CA ARG A 173 -1.87 -19.72 -13.38
C ARG A 173 -1.18 -21.09 -13.41
N ASN A 174 0.13 -21.12 -13.67
CA ASN A 174 0.87 -22.39 -13.74
C ASN A 174 1.13 -23.00 -12.36
N ALA A 175 1.40 -22.18 -11.34
CA ALA A 175 1.60 -22.69 -9.97
C ALA A 175 0.34 -23.34 -9.40
N LEU A 176 -0.84 -22.85 -9.77
CA LEU A 176 -2.12 -23.42 -9.32
C LEU A 176 -2.32 -24.87 -9.77
N GLU A 177 -1.60 -25.32 -10.81
CA GLU A 177 -1.60 -26.73 -11.19
C GLU A 177 -1.01 -27.64 -10.10
N ASN A 178 -0.16 -27.13 -9.21
CA ASN A 178 0.35 -27.89 -8.06
C ASN A 178 -0.72 -28.16 -7.00
N THR A 179 -1.75 -27.31 -6.94
CA THR A 179 -2.87 -27.42 -6.00
C THR A 179 -4.18 -27.75 -6.73
N ASN A 180 -4.13 -28.18 -7.98
CA ASN A 180 -5.30 -28.51 -8.77
C ASN A 180 -5.94 -29.80 -8.22
N PRO A 181 -7.17 -29.75 -7.65
CA PRO A 181 -7.79 -30.93 -7.06
C PRO A 181 -7.98 -32.09 -8.07
N ALA A 182 -8.14 -31.78 -9.36
CA ALA A 182 -8.28 -32.79 -10.41
C ALA A 182 -6.99 -33.62 -10.64
N ARG A 183 -5.84 -33.17 -10.14
CA ARG A 183 -4.56 -33.89 -10.24
C ARG A 183 -4.28 -34.80 -9.03
N LEU A 184 -5.13 -34.80 -8.01
CA LEU A 184 -4.94 -35.64 -6.84
C LEU A 184 -5.13 -37.13 -7.19
N ASP A 185 -4.06 -37.91 -7.12
CA ASP A 185 -4.14 -39.38 -7.21
C ASP A 185 -4.68 -39.94 -5.89
N ARG A 186 -6.02 -40.03 -5.82
CA ARG A 186 -6.74 -40.54 -4.65
C ARG A 186 -6.38 -42.01 -4.34
N ALA A 187 -6.06 -42.81 -5.36
CA ALA A 187 -5.70 -44.21 -5.17
C ALA A 187 -4.31 -44.36 -4.53
N ALA A 188 -3.33 -43.59 -5.01
CA ALA A 188 -2.00 -43.55 -4.40
C ALA A 188 -2.06 -43.00 -2.97
N LEU A 189 -2.86 -41.96 -2.73
CA LEU A 189 -3.07 -41.42 -1.38
C LEU A 189 -3.65 -42.47 -0.42
N LEU A 190 -4.66 -43.22 -0.86
CA LEU A 190 -5.24 -44.30 -0.06
C LEU A 190 -4.21 -45.40 0.22
N ALA A 191 -3.43 -45.84 -0.78
CA ALA A 191 -2.39 -46.84 -0.59
C ALA A 191 -1.30 -46.39 0.41
N LEU A 192 -0.94 -45.11 0.41
CA LEU A 192 -0.05 -44.53 1.41
C LEU A 192 -0.69 -44.51 2.80
N ALA A 193 -1.97 -44.15 2.90
CA ALA A 193 -2.70 -44.16 4.15
C ALA A 193 -2.80 -45.57 4.74
N GLU A 194 -3.09 -46.59 3.92
CA GLU A 194 -3.14 -47.99 4.35
C GLU A 194 -1.79 -48.47 4.91
N LYS A 195 -0.68 -48.00 4.33
CA LYS A 195 0.67 -48.41 4.74
C LYS A 195 1.17 -47.69 5.99
N TYR A 196 0.83 -46.42 6.16
CA TYR A 196 1.51 -45.55 7.14
C TYR A 196 0.60 -44.81 8.11
N ALA A 197 -0.69 -44.65 7.80
CA ALA A 197 -1.57 -43.85 8.64
C ALA A 197 -2.02 -44.59 9.90
N GLN A 198 -2.27 -43.84 10.97
CA GLN A 198 -2.97 -44.35 12.14
C GLN A 198 -4.44 -44.66 11.79
N PRO A 199 -5.12 -45.57 12.51
CA PRO A 199 -6.47 -46.01 12.16
C PRO A 199 -7.49 -44.88 11.94
N ALA A 200 -7.44 -43.82 12.76
CA ALA A 200 -8.34 -42.67 12.63
C ALA A 200 -8.15 -41.92 11.29
N MET A 201 -6.90 -41.73 10.86
CA MET A 201 -6.58 -41.06 9.61
C MET A 201 -6.89 -41.94 8.39
N LEU A 202 -6.60 -43.25 8.47
CA LEU A 202 -6.98 -44.18 7.40
C LEU A 202 -8.50 -44.16 7.16
N GLN A 203 -9.29 -44.21 8.23
CA GLN A 203 -10.74 -44.14 8.13
C GLN A 203 -11.23 -42.80 7.55
N ALA A 204 -10.61 -41.68 7.93
CA ALA A 204 -10.94 -40.36 7.37
C ALA A 204 -10.68 -40.30 5.85
N VAL A 205 -9.50 -40.77 5.41
CA VAL A 205 -9.14 -40.84 3.98
C VAL A 205 -10.08 -41.78 3.21
N GLN A 206 -10.45 -42.93 3.77
CA GLN A 206 -11.41 -43.86 3.16
C GLN A 206 -12.81 -43.24 2.99
N ARG A 207 -13.21 -42.35 3.91
CA ARG A 207 -14.46 -41.59 3.82
C ARG A 207 -14.35 -40.37 2.91
N GLY A 208 -13.18 -40.08 2.35
CA GLY A 208 -12.93 -38.90 1.51
C GLY A 208 -12.89 -37.58 2.28
N GLU A 209 -12.74 -37.62 3.61
CA GLU A 209 -12.71 -36.41 4.44
C GLU A 209 -11.49 -35.55 4.09
N GLY A 210 -11.74 -34.30 3.72
CA GLY A 210 -10.68 -33.37 3.30
C GLY A 210 -10.09 -33.64 1.91
N LEU A 211 -10.69 -34.56 1.12
CA LEU A 211 -10.27 -34.85 -0.26
C LEU A 211 -11.17 -34.20 -1.32
N ASP A 212 -12.32 -33.70 -0.91
CA ASP A 212 -13.27 -32.96 -1.76
C ASP A 212 -13.16 -31.46 -1.47
N ASP A 213 -13.18 -30.66 -2.54
CA ASP A 213 -13.56 -29.27 -2.42
C ASP A 213 -15.09 -29.24 -2.28
N ASN A 214 -15.63 -28.53 -1.28
CA ASN A 214 -17.06 -28.54 -0.98
C ASN A 214 -17.94 -27.82 -2.05
N GLY A 215 -17.70 -28.00 -3.36
CA GLY A 215 -18.47 -27.36 -4.44
C GLY A 215 -17.62 -26.96 -5.66
N ASN A 216 -17.90 -25.82 -6.26
CA ASN A 216 -17.06 -25.23 -7.30
C ASN A 216 -15.80 -24.64 -6.64
N GLY A 217 -14.69 -25.39 -6.53
CA GLY A 217 -13.47 -24.95 -5.83
C GLY A 217 -12.84 -23.62 -6.24
N THR A 218 -13.39 -22.95 -7.27
CA THR A 218 -13.04 -21.59 -7.71
C THR A 218 -13.97 -20.50 -7.20
N GLY A 219 -15.12 -20.83 -6.60
CA GLY A 219 -16.14 -19.86 -6.21
C GLY A 219 -16.79 -19.12 -7.39
N GLY A 220 -16.68 -19.64 -8.62
CA GLY A 220 -17.17 -18.97 -9.83
C GLY A 220 -16.19 -17.95 -10.42
N VAL A 221 -14.98 -17.84 -9.88
CA VAL A 221 -13.91 -17.03 -10.47
C VAL A 221 -13.45 -17.67 -11.79
N GLU A 222 -13.51 -16.91 -12.88
CA GLU A 222 -13.09 -17.37 -14.21
C GLU A 222 -11.57 -17.38 -14.37
N ASP A 223 -10.91 -16.28 -13.98
CA ASP A 223 -9.47 -16.15 -14.01
C ASP A 223 -8.88 -16.40 -12.61
N LEU A 224 -8.33 -17.59 -12.41
CA LEU A 224 -7.76 -18.00 -11.12
C LEU A 224 -6.40 -17.38 -10.84
N ASP A 225 -5.77 -16.74 -11.83
CA ASP A 225 -4.49 -16.05 -11.62
C ASP A 225 -4.74 -14.73 -10.88
N ASP A 226 -4.49 -14.74 -9.57
CA ASP A 226 -4.67 -13.57 -8.71
C ASP A 226 -3.83 -12.35 -9.18
N TYR A 227 -2.82 -12.58 -10.02
CA TYR A 227 -1.89 -11.57 -10.53
C TYR A 227 -2.17 -11.16 -11.98
N SER A 228 -3.25 -11.63 -12.60
CA SER A 228 -3.48 -11.45 -14.05
C SER A 228 -3.48 -9.99 -14.51
N ARG A 229 -4.05 -9.07 -13.71
CA ARG A 229 -4.04 -7.62 -13.99
C ARG A 229 -2.62 -7.02 -13.96
N CYS A 230 -1.70 -7.62 -13.21
CA CYS A 230 -0.29 -7.23 -13.18
C CYS A 230 0.49 -7.71 -14.42
N LYS A 231 0.00 -8.74 -15.11
CA LYS A 231 0.67 -9.36 -16.28
C LYS A 231 2.12 -9.74 -15.97
N ILE A 232 2.35 -10.44 -14.87
CA ILE A 232 3.69 -10.86 -14.43
C ILE A 232 4.12 -12.09 -15.24
N SER A 233 5.28 -11.99 -15.88
CA SER A 233 5.88 -13.08 -16.69
C SER A 233 7.05 -13.75 -15.99
N ARG A 234 7.72 -13.02 -15.09
CA ARG A 234 8.84 -13.46 -14.27
C ARG A 234 8.82 -12.77 -12.91
N LYS A 235 9.47 -13.36 -11.92
CA LYS A 235 9.49 -12.89 -10.53
C LYS A 235 9.95 -11.43 -10.41
N GLU A 236 10.91 -11.02 -11.24
CA GLU A 236 11.45 -9.65 -11.25
C GLU A 236 10.42 -8.60 -11.68
N ASP A 237 9.36 -8.97 -12.40
CA ASP A 237 8.33 -8.00 -12.77
C ASP A 237 7.59 -7.48 -11.52
N ILE A 238 7.54 -8.25 -10.43
CA ILE A 238 7.00 -7.78 -9.13
C ILE A 238 7.88 -6.65 -8.57
N ARG A 239 9.20 -6.84 -8.59
CA ARG A 239 10.16 -5.80 -8.20
C ARG A 239 9.96 -4.56 -9.07
N ASP A 240 9.88 -4.74 -10.39
CA ASP A 240 9.84 -3.65 -11.35
C ASP A 240 8.50 -2.87 -11.27
N LEU A 241 7.41 -3.49 -10.82
CA LEU A 241 6.09 -2.86 -10.60
C LEU A 241 5.90 -2.25 -9.21
N PHE A 242 6.65 -2.71 -8.21
CA PHE A 242 6.50 -2.31 -6.81
C PHE A 242 7.60 -1.34 -6.38
N VAL A 243 8.86 -1.77 -6.45
CA VAL A 243 10.00 -1.04 -5.86
C VAL A 243 10.16 0.38 -6.40
N PRO A 244 10.11 0.67 -7.72
CA PRO A 244 10.30 2.04 -8.18
C PRO A 244 9.08 2.96 -7.94
N ARG A 245 7.90 2.41 -7.61
CA ARG A 245 6.63 3.14 -7.62
C ARG A 245 6.00 3.33 -6.25
N TYR A 246 6.47 2.62 -5.23
CA TYR A 246 5.89 2.66 -3.89
C TYR A 246 6.86 3.31 -2.91
N TYR A 247 6.34 4.28 -2.15
CA TYR A 247 7.08 5.07 -1.18
C TYR A 247 6.35 5.04 0.17
N PHE A 248 7.10 5.00 1.27
CA PHE A 248 6.56 4.72 2.60
C PHE A 248 6.99 5.81 3.56
N GLY A 249 6.04 6.61 4.05
CA GLY A 249 6.30 7.65 5.04
C GLY A 249 6.64 7.03 6.39
N CYS A 250 7.79 7.38 6.92
CA CYS A 250 8.33 6.84 8.15
C CYS A 250 8.76 7.97 9.09
N GLU A 251 8.45 7.79 10.36
CA GLU A 251 8.89 8.68 11.43
C GLU A 251 10.40 8.56 11.66
N ALA A 252 10.97 9.59 12.27
CA ALA A 252 12.41 9.77 12.44
C ALA A 252 13.06 8.64 13.25
N ASP A 253 12.45 8.30 14.37
CA ASP A 253 12.97 7.42 15.43
C ASP A 253 12.59 5.94 15.22
N ASP A 254 11.90 5.58 14.14
CA ASP A 254 11.51 4.18 13.87
C ASP A 254 12.73 3.32 13.46
N PRO A 255 13.20 2.39 14.31
CA PRO A 255 14.33 1.52 13.95
C PRO A 255 14.02 0.58 12.78
N LEU A 256 12.74 0.35 12.47
CA LEU A 256 12.33 -0.49 11.34
C LEU A 256 12.58 0.20 9.99
N ASN A 257 12.94 1.47 9.96
CA ASN A 257 13.40 2.17 8.74
C ASN A 257 14.55 1.42 8.05
N ALA A 258 15.42 0.78 8.84
CA ALA A 258 16.52 -0.04 8.33
C ALA A 258 16.08 -1.25 7.49
N TRP A 259 14.84 -1.73 7.65
CA TRP A 259 14.34 -2.86 6.87
C TRP A 259 14.16 -2.51 5.40
N ALA A 260 13.91 -1.24 5.07
CA ALA A 260 13.87 -0.77 3.69
C ALA A 260 15.18 -1.06 2.94
N PHE A 261 16.30 -0.98 3.64
CA PHE A 261 17.64 -1.05 3.06
C PHE A 261 18.31 -2.43 3.20
N ASN A 262 17.69 -3.35 3.94
CA ASN A 262 18.23 -4.68 4.21
C ASN A 262 18.15 -5.62 3.01
N ARG A 263 19.14 -5.54 2.11
CA ARG A 263 19.27 -6.40 0.91
C ARG A 263 19.36 -7.91 1.20
N LYS A 264 19.65 -8.32 2.44
CA LYS A 264 19.70 -9.75 2.81
C LYS A 264 18.30 -10.29 3.11
N ALA A 265 17.43 -9.46 3.66
CA ALA A 265 16.07 -9.84 4.03
C ALA A 265 15.09 -9.66 2.86
N ASN A 266 15.22 -8.55 2.11
CA ASN A 266 14.28 -8.24 1.05
C ASN A 266 14.53 -9.12 -0.18
N PRO A 267 13.49 -9.79 -0.74
CA PRO A 267 13.63 -10.62 -1.93
C PRO A 267 14.33 -9.89 -3.07
N MET A 268 15.11 -10.62 -3.87
CA MET A 268 15.88 -10.05 -4.99
C MET A 268 16.86 -8.93 -4.58
N GLY A 269 17.20 -8.81 -3.30
CA GLY A 269 18.09 -7.78 -2.78
C GLY A 269 17.52 -6.36 -2.91
N ALA A 270 16.19 -6.23 -2.95
CA ALA A 270 15.53 -4.96 -3.14
C ALA A 270 15.80 -3.98 -1.99
N ARG A 271 15.93 -2.70 -2.33
CA ARG A 271 15.83 -1.58 -1.39
C ARG A 271 14.49 -0.90 -1.62
N LEU A 272 13.72 -0.66 -0.57
CA LEU A 272 12.43 0.02 -0.63
C LEU A 272 12.60 1.52 -0.36
N ASN A 273 11.64 2.33 -0.81
CA ASN A 273 11.73 3.79 -0.68
C ASN A 273 11.10 4.28 0.62
N ALA A 274 11.85 4.19 1.73
CA ALA A 274 11.48 4.87 2.96
C ALA A 274 11.63 6.40 2.78
N LEU A 275 10.58 7.15 3.13
CA LEU A 275 10.53 8.60 3.11
C LEU A 275 10.51 9.12 4.53
N PHE A 276 11.47 9.97 4.89
CA PHE A 276 11.42 10.71 6.14
C PHE A 276 10.15 11.56 6.23
N SER A 277 9.45 11.44 7.36
CA SER A 277 8.33 12.27 7.77
C SER A 277 8.56 12.70 9.21
N SER A 278 8.33 13.98 9.50
CA SER A 278 8.61 14.56 10.81
C SER A 278 7.44 14.52 11.79
N ASP A 279 6.23 14.28 11.31
CA ASP A 279 4.95 14.35 12.03
C ASP A 279 4.83 15.48 13.08
N ILE A 280 5.40 16.64 12.77
CA ILE A 280 5.46 17.78 13.70
C ILE A 280 4.04 18.25 14.03
N GLY A 281 3.75 18.28 15.32
CA GLY A 281 2.42 18.61 15.86
C GLY A 281 1.68 17.39 16.44
N HIS A 282 2.25 16.20 16.32
CA HIS A 282 1.75 14.97 16.92
C HIS A 282 2.32 14.72 18.34
N PHE A 283 1.78 13.72 19.06
CA PHE A 283 2.06 13.53 20.49
C PHE A 283 3.42 12.90 20.80
N ASP A 284 3.99 12.21 19.81
CA ASP A 284 5.31 11.58 19.80
C ASP A 284 6.43 12.55 19.40
N VAL A 285 6.09 13.77 18.95
CA VAL A 285 7.05 14.84 18.65
C VAL A 285 6.93 15.98 19.69
N PRO A 286 7.42 15.78 20.93
CA PRO A 286 7.34 16.79 21.98
C PRO A 286 8.26 18.00 21.71
N ASP A 287 9.36 17.79 20.97
CA ASP A 287 10.31 18.83 20.57
C ASP A 287 10.65 18.72 19.08
N MET A 288 10.22 19.70 18.30
CA MET A 288 10.48 19.73 16.85
C MET A 288 11.97 19.85 16.49
N THR A 289 12.83 20.23 17.44
CA THR A 289 14.28 20.38 17.20
C THR A 289 15.03 19.06 17.23
N GLU A 290 14.44 18.01 17.81
CA GLU A 290 15.07 16.69 17.97
C GLU A 290 14.77 15.74 16.81
N VAL A 291 13.76 16.01 15.97
CA VAL A 291 13.33 15.11 14.89
C VAL A 291 14.47 14.72 13.93
N VAL A 292 15.32 15.67 13.52
CA VAL A 292 16.44 15.37 12.61
C VAL A 292 17.61 14.69 13.34
N PRO A 293 18.03 15.14 14.54
CA PRO A 293 18.93 14.39 15.40
C PRO A 293 18.50 12.93 15.62
N GLU A 294 17.26 12.68 16.00
CA GLU A 294 16.69 11.35 16.26
C GLU A 294 16.77 10.45 15.01
N ALA A 295 16.49 10.98 13.82
CA ALA A 295 16.67 10.23 12.59
C ALA A 295 18.12 9.79 12.36
N TYR A 296 19.10 10.59 12.80
CA TYR A 296 20.53 10.27 12.65
C TYR A 296 20.99 9.17 13.61
N GLU A 297 20.26 8.92 14.71
CA GLU A 297 20.56 7.83 15.64
C GLU A 297 20.56 6.47 14.95
N LEU A 298 19.76 6.29 13.88
CA LEU A 298 19.80 5.09 13.03
C LEU A 298 21.20 4.82 12.43
N VAL A 299 21.97 5.86 12.16
CA VAL A 299 23.36 5.75 11.70
C VAL A 299 24.31 5.50 12.88
N GLU A 300 24.12 6.20 14.00
CA GLU A 300 24.95 6.06 15.19
C GLU A 300 24.85 4.65 15.79
N ASP A 301 23.66 4.06 15.77
CA ASP A 301 23.37 2.68 16.19
C ASP A 301 23.79 1.63 15.15
N GLY A 302 24.28 2.06 13.98
CA GLY A 302 24.74 1.18 12.91
C GLY A 302 23.63 0.41 12.20
N LEU A 303 22.39 0.92 12.25
CA LEU A 303 21.25 0.36 11.51
C LEU A 303 21.25 0.80 10.04
N LEU A 304 21.68 2.04 9.77
CA LEU A 304 21.87 2.60 8.43
C LEU A 304 23.34 2.99 8.21
N ASP A 305 23.81 2.87 6.97
CA ASP A 305 25.02 3.56 6.55
C ASP A 305 24.71 4.97 6.01
N SER A 306 25.75 5.73 5.65
CA SER A 306 25.59 7.10 5.15
C SER A 306 24.83 7.19 3.83
N ASP A 307 24.90 6.17 2.97
CA ASP A 307 24.19 6.15 1.69
C ASP A 307 22.70 5.83 1.90
N ASP A 308 22.39 4.89 2.79
CA ASP A 308 21.03 4.58 3.23
C ASP A 308 20.37 5.80 3.89
N PHE A 309 21.07 6.50 4.78
CA PHE A 309 20.57 7.71 5.42
C PHE A 309 20.33 8.84 4.41
N ARG A 310 21.22 9.03 3.43
CA ARG A 310 21.01 9.98 2.32
C ARG A 310 19.75 9.65 1.52
N ASP A 311 19.53 8.37 1.21
CA ASP A 311 18.34 7.94 0.49
C ASP A 311 17.06 8.18 1.31
N PHE A 312 17.08 7.85 2.61
CA PHE A 312 15.96 8.05 3.54
C PHE A 312 15.58 9.53 3.71
N MET A 313 16.57 10.38 4.00
CA MET A 313 16.35 11.79 4.35
C MET A 313 16.15 12.71 3.14
N PHE A 314 16.59 12.30 1.94
CA PHE A 314 16.61 13.21 0.79
C PHE A 314 16.27 12.53 -0.53
N ALA A 315 17.06 11.55 -0.97
CA ALA A 315 17.00 11.13 -2.37
C ALA A 315 15.70 10.38 -2.71
N ASN A 316 15.09 9.65 -1.77
CA ASN A 316 13.76 9.07 -1.99
C ASN A 316 12.69 10.16 -2.17
N ALA A 317 12.72 11.24 -1.40
CA ALA A 317 11.77 12.35 -1.54
C ALA A 317 11.94 13.09 -2.87
N VAL A 318 13.20 13.28 -3.31
CA VAL A 318 13.51 13.84 -4.63
C VAL A 318 12.99 12.95 -5.75
N ARG A 319 13.22 11.62 -5.68
CA ARG A 319 12.70 10.68 -6.68
C ARG A 319 11.17 10.65 -6.71
N PHE A 320 10.53 10.58 -5.55
CA PHE A 320 9.08 10.48 -5.43
C PHE A 320 8.37 11.58 -6.23
N TRP A 321 8.74 12.84 -5.97
CA TRP A 321 8.14 13.99 -6.60
C TRP A 321 8.75 14.33 -7.97
N GLY A 322 10.08 14.24 -8.08
CA GLY A 322 10.84 14.68 -9.26
C GLY A 322 10.66 13.80 -10.50
N GLU A 323 10.48 12.48 -10.32
CA GLU A 323 10.23 11.59 -11.46
C GLU A 323 8.85 11.84 -12.09
N VAL A 324 7.85 12.19 -11.28
CA VAL A 324 6.50 12.52 -11.76
C VAL A 324 6.45 13.95 -12.29
N ASN A 325 7.14 14.88 -11.63
CA ASN A 325 7.22 16.29 -12.00
C ASN A 325 8.66 16.82 -11.93
N PRO A 326 9.36 16.90 -13.07
CA PRO A 326 10.73 17.43 -13.12
C PRO A 326 10.88 18.87 -12.60
N GLU A 327 9.80 19.66 -12.58
CA GLU A 327 9.82 21.04 -12.10
C GLU A 327 9.37 21.16 -10.62
N PHE A 328 9.18 20.04 -9.91
CA PHE A 328 8.62 20.05 -8.55
C PHE A 328 9.41 20.91 -7.57
N PHE A 329 10.75 20.83 -7.61
CA PHE A 329 11.63 21.55 -6.68
C PHE A 329 11.98 22.97 -7.13
N LYS A 330 11.47 23.43 -8.27
CA LYS A 330 11.73 24.77 -8.76
C LYS A 330 11.22 25.84 -7.80
N GLY A 331 12.07 26.84 -7.54
CA GLY A 331 11.83 27.93 -6.60
C GLY A 331 12.00 27.53 -5.13
N THR A 332 12.44 26.31 -4.83
CA THR A 332 12.69 25.86 -3.46
C THR A 332 14.15 26.03 -3.06
N VAL A 333 14.44 26.03 -1.76
CA VAL A 333 15.82 26.13 -1.24
C VAL A 333 16.70 24.92 -1.58
N VAL A 334 16.11 23.82 -2.06
CA VAL A 334 16.81 22.59 -2.46
C VAL A 334 16.80 22.36 -3.97
N GLU A 335 16.35 23.33 -4.78
CA GLU A 335 16.23 23.19 -6.24
C GLU A 335 17.51 22.66 -6.88
N LYS A 336 18.67 23.21 -6.50
CA LYS A 336 19.96 22.81 -7.06
C LYS A 336 20.30 21.36 -6.69
N GLN A 337 20.18 21.01 -5.43
CA GLN A 337 20.52 19.68 -4.91
C GLN A 337 19.57 18.60 -5.44
N ALA A 338 18.31 18.96 -5.71
CA ALA A 338 17.35 18.04 -6.31
C ALA A 338 17.58 17.81 -7.81
N ALA A 339 18.37 18.67 -8.48
CA ALA A 339 18.72 18.55 -9.89
C ALA A 339 20.07 17.85 -10.14
N GLU A 340 20.83 17.56 -9.08
CA GLU A 340 22.08 16.77 -9.08
C GLU A 340 21.77 15.27 -9.01
#